data_AF-A0A354B110-F1
#
_entry.id   AF-A0A354B110-F1
#
_cell.length_a   1.000
_cell.length_b   1.000
_cell.length_c   1.000
_cell.angle_alpha   90.00
_cell.angle_beta   90.00
_cell.angle_gamma   90.00
#
_symmetry.space_group_name_H-M   'P 1'
#
loop_
_entity.id
_entity.type
_entity.pdbx_description
1 polymer ?
#
loop_
_entity_poly.entity_id
_entity_poly.type
_entity_poly.pdbx_seq_one_letter_code
_entity_poly.pdbx_strand_id
1 'polypeptide(L)'
;MLAELLSLSQELANQPKALVNLLRKLEQLHRGIQDGPLRGSLPADRHQLFELLQNLEQSGGWPYIPRPQLQSFLNQLQQKPTEPPEEAPEQQPPTELK
;
A
#
# COMPACT_ATOMS: atom_id res chain seq x y z
N MET A 1 22.09 -7.29 9.80
CA MET A 1 21.17 -6.43 9.00
C MET A 1 19.75 -6.99 8.88
N LEU A 2 19.46 -8.07 8.13
CA LEU A 2 18.08 -8.58 8.00
C LEU A 2 17.50 -9.06 9.35
N ALA A 3 18.30 -9.75 10.16
CA ALA A 3 17.90 -10.19 11.50
C ALA A 3 17.55 -9.02 12.44
N GLU A 4 18.30 -7.91 12.36
CA GLU A 4 18.03 -6.70 13.16
C GLU A 4 16.72 -6.03 12.74
N LEU A 5 16.43 -5.98 11.43
CA LEU A 5 15.18 -5.46 10.88
C LEU A 5 13.97 -6.28 11.32
N LEU A 6 14.13 -7.61 11.37
CA LEU A 6 13.11 -8.51 11.91
C LEU A 6 12.92 -8.34 13.42
N SER A 7 13.99 -8.19 14.20
CA SER A 7 13.90 -7.88 15.64
C SER A 7 13.14 -6.58 15.89
N LEU A 8 13.51 -5.51 15.17
CA LEU A 8 12.83 -4.22 15.27
C LEU A 8 11.34 -4.33 14.89
N SER A 9 10.99 -5.13 13.88
CA SER A 9 9.58 -5.34 13.52
C SER A 9 8.78 -6.04 14.63
N GLN A 10 9.39 -6.98 15.36
CA GLN A 10 8.76 -7.68 16.48
C GLN A 10 8.57 -6.75 17.69
N GLU A 11 9.58 -5.92 17.99
CA GLU A 11 9.48 -4.90 19.05
C GLU A 11 8.34 -3.89 18.78
N LEU A 12 8.05 -3.63 17.50
CA LEU A 12 6.99 -2.73 17.05
C LEU A 12 5.64 -3.44 16.79
N ALA A 13 5.50 -4.74 17.07
CA ALA A 13 4.34 -5.55 16.65
C ALA A 13 2.98 -4.96 17.08
N ASN A 14 2.90 -4.31 18.23
CA ASN A 14 1.67 -3.70 18.77
C ASN A 14 1.54 -2.19 18.45
N GLN A 15 2.40 -1.67 17.58
CA GLN A 15 2.49 -0.25 17.23
C GLN A 15 2.28 -0.06 15.71
N PRO A 16 1.03 -0.15 15.22
CA PRO A 16 0.75 -0.20 13.78
C PRO A 16 1.27 1.04 13.02
N LYS A 17 1.20 2.23 13.63
CA LYS A 17 1.76 3.45 13.05
C LYS A 17 3.29 3.38 12.90
N ALA A 18 3.98 2.77 13.87
CA ALA A 18 5.44 2.61 13.84
C ALA A 18 5.86 1.58 12.78
N LEU A 19 5.13 0.47 12.66
CA LEU A 19 5.33 -0.52 11.59
C LEU A 19 5.14 0.09 10.20
N VAL A 20 4.10 0.88 9.99
CA VAL A 20 3.89 1.59 8.71
C VAL A 20 5.03 2.57 8.42
N ASN A 21 5.53 3.28 9.44
CA ASN A 21 6.69 4.16 9.25
C ASN A 21 7.98 3.37 8.93
N LEU A 22 8.18 2.19 9.53
CA LEU A 22 9.29 1.29 9.19
C LEU A 22 9.20 0.86 7.72
N LEU A 23 8.02 0.43 7.26
CA LEU A 23 7.78 0.06 5.86
C LEU A 23 8.04 1.22 4.89
N ARG A 24 7.61 2.44 5.22
CA ARG A 24 7.88 3.64 4.40
C ARG A 24 9.38 3.91 4.27
N LYS A 25 10.14 3.78 5.35
CA LYS A 25 11.60 3.97 5.35
C LYS A 25 12.30 2.91 4.51
N LEU A 26 11.89 1.65 4.64
CA LEU A 26 12.40 0.55 3.81
C LEU A 26 12.17 0.81 2.33
N GLU A 27 11.03 1.39 1.97
CA GLU A 27 10.78 1.73 0.59
C GLU A 27 11.57 2.92 0.08
N GLN A 28 11.77 3.95 0.90
CA GLN A 28 12.65 5.06 0.53
C GLN A 28 14.07 4.54 0.27
N LEU A 29 14.58 3.66 1.13
CA LEU A 29 15.87 3.01 0.93
C LEU A 29 15.90 2.21 -0.37
N HIS A 30 14.88 1.38 -0.60
CA HIS A 30 14.76 0.59 -1.81
C HIS A 30 14.74 1.44 -3.09
N ARG A 31 13.92 2.50 -3.13
CA ARG A 31 13.89 3.43 -4.27
C ARG A 31 15.25 4.11 -4.47
N GLY A 32 15.91 4.52 -3.39
CA GLY A 32 17.27 5.07 -3.45
C GLY A 32 18.28 4.10 -4.05
N ILE A 33 18.18 2.80 -3.72
CA ILE A 33 19.02 1.76 -4.31
C ILE A 33 18.69 1.56 -5.79
N GLN A 34 17.40 1.54 -6.17
CA GLN A 34 16.96 1.39 -7.55
C GLN A 34 17.42 2.54 -8.44
N ASP A 35 17.18 3.78 -8.02
CA ASP A 35 17.43 4.97 -8.82
C ASP A 35 18.92 5.32 -8.92
N GLY A 36 19.72 4.96 -7.90
CA GLY A 36 21.15 5.23 -7.86
C GLY A 36 22.00 3.99 -8.17
N PRO A 37 22.48 3.25 -7.15
CA PRO A 37 23.41 2.14 -7.32
C PRO A 37 23.00 1.10 -8.37
N LEU A 38 21.74 0.65 -8.36
CA LEU A 38 21.25 -0.35 -9.31
C LEU A 38 21.30 0.19 -10.73
N ARG A 39 20.73 1.38 -10.96
CA ARG A 39 20.74 2.03 -12.27
C ARG A 39 22.16 2.28 -12.80
N GLY A 40 23.09 2.68 -11.92
CA GLY A 40 24.50 2.87 -12.25
C GLY A 40 25.25 1.56 -12.52
N SER A 41 24.77 0.43 -12.00
CA SER A 41 25.35 -0.90 -12.21
C SER A 41 24.81 -1.63 -13.44
N LEU A 42 23.81 -1.07 -14.13
CA LEU A 42 23.20 -1.73 -15.29
C LEU A 42 24.21 -1.86 -16.44
N PRO A 43 24.29 -3.04 -17.09
CA PRO A 43 25.14 -3.21 -18.26
C PRO A 43 24.73 -2.24 -19.39
N ALA A 44 25.73 -1.61 -20.03
CA ALA A 44 25.50 -0.82 -21.23
C ALA A 44 25.22 -1.70 -22.45
N ASP A 45 25.71 -2.95 -22.44
CA ASP A 45 25.44 -3.92 -23.48
C ASP A 45 24.03 -4.51 -23.35
N ARG A 46 23.30 -4.55 -24.47
CA ARG A 46 21.90 -4.99 -24.50
C ARG A 46 21.74 -6.47 -24.21
N HIS A 47 22.71 -7.29 -24.61
CA HIS A 47 22.64 -8.73 -24.38
C HIS A 47 22.85 -9.04 -22.90
N GLN A 48 23.86 -8.43 -22.28
CA GLN A 48 24.10 -8.55 -20.83
C GLN A 48 22.94 -8.00 -19.99
N LEU A 49 22.33 -6.89 -20.42
CA LEU A 49 21.14 -6.37 -19.78
C LEU A 49 19.97 -7.38 -19.87
N PHE A 50 19.78 -8.01 -21.03
CA PHE A 50 18.75 -9.01 -21.22
C PHE A 50 18.97 -10.28 -20.37
N GLU A 51 20.22 -10.77 -20.28
CA GLU A 51 20.57 -11.89 -19.39
C GLU A 51 20.33 -11.54 -17.92
N LEU A 52 20.72 -10.32 -17.49
CA LEU A 52 20.45 -9.83 -16.14
C LEU A 52 18.94 -9.82 -15.85
N LEU A 53 18.13 -9.28 -16.76
CA LEU A 53 16.68 -9.19 -16.60
C LEU A 53 16.02 -10.58 -16.54
N GLN A 54 16.40 -11.51 -17.41
CA GLN A 54 15.88 -12.88 -17.36
C GLN A 54 16.23 -13.61 -16.06
N ASN A 55 17.46 -13.44 -15.56
CA ASN A 55 17.88 -14.02 -14.28
C ASN A 55 17.07 -13.44 -13.10
N LEU A 56 16.80 -12.13 -13.13
CA LEU A 56 15.97 -11.46 -12.12
C LEU A 56 14.52 -11.97 -12.15
N GLU A 57 13.94 -12.16 -13.34
CA GLU A 57 12.59 -12.73 -13.48
C GLU A 57 12.50 -14.17 -12.96
N GLN A 58 13.49 -15.02 -13.25
CA GLN A 58 13.51 -16.41 -12.78
C GLN A 58 13.69 -16.54 -11.25
N SER A 59 14.36 -15.58 -10.62
CA SER A 59 14.61 -15.59 -9.17
C SER A 59 13.44 -15.12 -8.29
N GLY A 60 12.32 -14.69 -8.90
CA GLY A 60 11.12 -14.27 -8.16
C GLY A 60 10.69 -12.80 -8.35
N GLY A 61 11.22 -12.12 -9.38
CA GLY A 61 10.75 -10.80 -9.82
C GLY A 61 11.44 -9.60 -9.16
N TRP A 62 11.09 -8.40 -9.66
CA TRP A 62 11.60 -7.11 -9.16
C TRP A 62 11.27 -6.96 -7.67
N PRO A 63 12.18 -6.38 -6.84
CA PRO A 63 12.00 -6.30 -5.40
C PRO A 63 10.65 -5.64 -5.06
N TYR A 64 9.73 -6.51 -4.64
CA TYR A 64 8.32 -6.18 -4.44
C TYR A 64 8.20 -5.48 -3.10
N ILE A 65 7.94 -4.18 -3.12
CA ILE A 65 7.46 -3.47 -1.94
C ILE A 65 5.95 -3.30 -2.09
N PRO A 66 5.15 -4.01 -1.28
CA PRO A 66 3.71 -3.89 -1.32
C PRO A 66 3.30 -2.48 -0.86
N ARG A 67 2.94 -1.64 -1.83
CA ARG A 67 2.25 -0.37 -1.63
C ARG A 67 0.75 -0.53 -1.94
N PRO A 68 -0.09 0.33 -1.37
CA PRO A 68 -1.31 -0.02 -0.65
C PRO A 68 -2.52 -0.26 -1.56
N GLN A 69 -2.71 -1.50 -2.02
CA GLN A 69 -4.07 -1.98 -2.30
C GLN A 69 -4.92 -2.01 -1.02
N LEU A 70 -4.32 -1.89 0.17
CA LEU A 70 -5.02 -1.86 1.45
C LEU A 70 -5.98 -0.67 1.58
N GLN A 71 -5.65 0.52 1.07
CA GLN A 71 -6.56 1.66 1.11
C GLN A 71 -7.74 1.47 0.14
N SER A 72 -7.46 0.96 -1.07
CA SER A 72 -8.49 0.61 -2.03
C SER A 72 -9.41 -0.49 -1.50
N PHE A 73 -8.85 -1.49 -0.81
CA PHE A 73 -9.58 -2.59 -0.18
C PHE A 73 -10.42 -2.12 1.02
N LEU A 74 -9.86 -1.29 1.91
CA LEU A 74 -10.59 -0.72 3.05
C LEU A 74 -11.72 0.22 2.62
N ASN A 75 -11.52 1.01 1.55
CA ASN A 75 -12.57 1.87 0.99
C ASN A 75 -13.70 1.08 0.31
N GLN A 76 -13.42 -0.12 -0.20
CA GLN A 76 -14.42 -1.00 -0.80
C GLN A 76 -15.24 -1.76 0.27
N LEU A 77 -14.60 -2.16 1.38
CA LEU A 77 -15.29 -2.85 2.48
C LEU A 77 -16.17 -1.94 3.35
N GLN A 78 -15.90 -0.63 3.38
CA GLN A 78 -16.68 0.36 4.15
C GLN A 78 -17.93 0.86 3.42
N GLN A 79 -18.08 0.60 2.13
CA GLN A 79 -19.28 0.95 1.37
C GLN A 79 -20.35 -0.13 1.56
N LYS A 80 -21.21 0.06 2.56
CA LYS A 80 -22.47 -0.69 2.66
C LYS A 80 -23.42 -0.16 1.57
N PRO A 81 -24.12 -0.99 0.76
CA PRO A 81 -25.15 -0.51 -0.13
C PRO A 81 -26.23 0.19 0.72
N THR A 82 -26.31 1.52 0.62
CA THR A 82 -27.39 2.28 1.26
C THR A 82 -28.65 2.09 0.43
N GLU A 83 -29.56 1.25 0.93
CA GLU A 83 -30.95 1.25 0.46
C GLU A 83 -31.54 2.65 0.62
N PRO A 84 -32.23 3.20 -0.39
CA PRO A 84 -32.90 4.50 -0.28
C PRO A 84 -33.93 4.47 0.86
N PRO A 85 -33.99 5.47 1.76
CA PRO A 85 -35.00 5.50 2.80
C PRO A 85 -36.39 5.70 2.20
N GLU A 86 -37.29 4.77 2.52
CA GLU A 86 -38.73 4.83 2.30
C GLU A 86 -39.33 6.00 3.11
N GLU A 87 -39.77 7.05 2.41
CA GLU A 87 -40.47 8.19 3.01
C GLU A 87 -41.82 7.73 3.59
N ALA A 88 -41.96 7.79 4.92
CA ALA A 88 -43.22 7.58 5.64
C ALA A 88 -43.66 8.88 6.35
N PRO A 89 -44.97 9.06 6.57
CA PRO A 89 -45.69 10.30 6.23
C PRO A 89 -45.65 11.40 7.30
N GLU A 90 -45.46 12.64 6.86
CA GLU A 90 -45.56 13.85 7.69
C GLU A 90 -46.97 14.04 8.25
N GLN A 91 -47.05 14.11 9.58
CA GLN A 91 -48.26 14.43 10.34
C GLN A 91 -48.47 15.96 10.33
N GLN A 92 -49.66 16.40 9.91
CA GLN A 92 -50.08 17.81 9.92
C GLN A 92 -50.30 18.30 11.37
N PRO A 93 -49.84 19.51 11.75
CA PRO A 93 -50.26 20.12 13.00
C PRO A 93 -51.57 20.92 12.82
N PRO A 94 -52.40 21.07 13.86
CA PRO A 94 -53.70 21.74 13.79
C PRO A 94 -53.62 23.25 14.07
N THR A 95 -54.76 23.92 13.84
CA THR A 95 -55.21 25.21 14.44
C THR A 95 -54.83 26.48 13.67
N GLU A 96 -55.67 27.50 13.46
CA GLU A 96 -57.13 27.76 13.52
C GLU A 96 -57.36 29.13 12.81
N LEU A 97 -58.64 29.39 12.49
CA LEU A 97 -59.30 30.67 12.20
C LEU A 97 -58.50 31.99 12.36
N LYS A 98 -58.40 32.76 11.27
CA LYS A 98 -59.19 34.00 11.08
C LYS A 98 -59.16 34.49 9.64
#